data_AF-A0A958G1T1-F1
#
_entry.id   AF-A0A958G1T1-F1
#
_cell.length_a   1.000
_cell.length_b   1.000
_cell.length_c   1.000
_cell.angle_alpha   90.00
_cell.angle_beta   90.00
_cell.angle_gamma   90.00
#
_symmetry.space_group_name_H-M   'P 1'
#
loop_
_entity.id
_entity.type
_entity.pdbx_description
1 polymer ?
#
loop_
_entity_poly.entity_id
_entity_poly.type
_entity_poly.pdbx_seq_one_letter_code
_entity_poly.pdbx_strand_id
1 'polypeptide(L)'
;MGVLPKWRFRAGFVTSTERFLGIQFQRVAADRTSRRANPCDERSRSYAKFFTIKGEAMDEYVTEIEGNKGIIRVTGDLDSETSGEALRQAFNGLYDQGKRTIVLDLSNVQIINSYGIGKVLMCYKRLKSDNGTLMVKPLGGFVKETFELLMLDKLLPVDE
;
A
#
# COMPACT_ATOMS: atom_id res chain seq x y z
N MET A 1 -58.36 8.39 -1.28
CA MET A 1 -58.25 9.57 -2.16
C MET A 1 -56.99 10.31 -1.80
N GLY A 2 -56.01 10.24 -2.70
CA GLY A 2 -54.63 10.68 -2.47
C GLY A 2 -54.47 12.18 -2.44
N VAL A 3 -53.50 12.56 -1.62
CA VAL A 3 -52.86 13.86 -1.47
C VAL A 3 -52.25 14.33 -2.78
N LEU A 4 -52.38 15.62 -3.10
CA LEU A 4 -51.35 16.41 -3.79
C LEU A 4 -51.52 17.90 -3.45
N PRO A 5 -50.48 18.55 -2.88
CA PRO A 5 -50.18 19.92 -3.21
C PRO A 5 -49.08 19.93 -4.31
N LYS A 6 -49.24 20.64 -5.42
CA LYS A 6 -49.22 22.10 -5.65
C LYS A 6 -47.81 22.55 -6.10
N TRP A 7 -47.80 23.15 -7.31
CA TRP A 7 -46.81 24.08 -7.90
C TRP A 7 -45.50 23.51 -8.48
N ARG A 8 -44.88 24.15 -9.49
CA ARG A 8 -45.33 24.80 -10.74
C ARG A 8 -44.04 24.96 -11.58
N PHE A 9 -44.13 24.64 -12.86
CA PHE A 9 -43.08 24.64 -13.89
C PHE A 9 -42.31 25.95 -14.10
N ARG A 10 -41.04 25.82 -14.51
CA ARG A 10 -40.43 26.23 -15.81
C ARG A 10 -38.90 26.18 -15.64
N ALA A 11 -38.04 25.89 -16.62
CA ALA A 11 -38.11 25.39 -17.98
C ALA A 11 -36.64 25.06 -18.35
N GLY A 12 -36.40 24.13 -19.27
CA GLY A 12 -35.16 24.14 -20.05
C GLY A 12 -34.37 22.84 -20.11
N PHE A 13 -34.54 22.18 -21.25
CA PHE A 13 -33.55 21.41 -22.02
C PHE A 13 -32.81 20.22 -21.37
N VAL A 14 -33.21 19.04 -21.83
CA VAL A 14 -32.41 17.81 -21.88
C VAL A 14 -31.15 18.06 -22.72
N THR A 15 -29.97 17.69 -22.20
CA THR A 15 -29.03 16.75 -22.84
C THR A 15 -27.92 16.36 -21.85
N SER A 16 -27.60 15.07 -21.84
CA SER A 16 -26.45 14.42 -21.19
C SER A 16 -25.13 15.20 -21.23
N THR A 17 -24.44 15.30 -20.08
CA THR A 17 -22.97 15.39 -19.98
C THR A 17 -22.50 14.93 -18.60
N GLU A 18 -21.66 13.90 -18.57
CA GLU A 18 -20.73 13.57 -17.49
C GLU A 18 -19.72 14.70 -17.24
N ARG A 19 -19.28 14.86 -15.98
CA ARG A 19 -17.95 15.32 -15.47
C ARG A 19 -18.11 15.85 -14.04
N PHE A 20 -17.73 15.09 -13.01
CA PHE A 20 -16.41 15.01 -12.38
C PHE A 20 -15.82 16.34 -11.85
N LEU A 21 -15.69 16.37 -10.51
CA LEU A 21 -14.83 17.23 -9.69
C LEU A 21 -15.22 18.71 -9.59
N GLY A 22 -16.22 18.98 -8.75
CA GLY A 22 -16.46 20.31 -8.19
C GLY A 22 -15.36 20.72 -7.21
N ILE A 23 -14.32 21.39 -7.70
CA ILE A 23 -13.28 21.99 -6.86
C ILE A 23 -13.15 23.48 -7.19
N GLN A 24 -13.53 24.30 -6.23
CA GLN A 24 -13.22 25.73 -6.17
C GLN A 24 -11.87 25.88 -5.44
N PHE A 25 -10.85 26.45 -6.09
CA PHE A 25 -9.54 26.70 -5.47
C PHE A 25 -9.47 28.15 -4.98
N GLN A 26 -9.10 28.35 -3.71
CA GLN A 26 -8.75 29.66 -3.15
C GLN A 26 -7.31 29.62 -2.63
N ARG A 27 -6.49 30.60 -3.04
CA ARG A 27 -5.08 30.77 -2.66
C ARG A 27 -4.98 31.36 -1.26
N VAL A 28 -4.10 30.82 -0.41
CA VAL A 28 -3.64 31.50 0.82
C VAL A 28 -2.11 31.51 0.85
N ALA A 29 -1.57 32.67 1.23
CA ALA A 29 -0.17 33.06 1.15
C ALA A 29 0.70 32.46 2.28
N ALA A 30 1.99 32.30 1.99
CA ALA A 30 3.01 31.82 2.92
C ALA A 30 3.46 32.91 3.89
N ASP A 31 3.49 32.60 5.19
CA ASP A 31 4.12 33.43 6.20
C ASP A 31 5.52 32.92 6.57
N ARG A 32 6.48 33.84 6.62
CA ARG A 32 7.88 33.62 6.96
C ARG A 32 8.10 34.01 8.41
N THR A 33 8.53 33.09 9.27
CA THR A 33 9.44 33.44 10.37
C THR A 33 10.38 32.30 10.73
N SER A 34 11.68 32.64 10.59
CA SER A 34 12.90 31.95 10.99
C SER A 34 12.96 31.59 12.48
N ARG A 35 13.55 30.43 12.83
CA ARG A 35 14.81 30.38 13.62
C ARG A 35 15.38 28.96 13.83
N ARG A 36 16.71 28.90 13.61
CA ARG A 36 17.74 27.91 14.00
C ARG A 36 17.85 26.62 13.17
N ALA A 37 18.71 26.73 12.16
CA ALA A 37 19.39 25.64 11.50
C ALA A 37 20.53 25.08 12.38
N ASN A 38 20.72 23.76 12.32
CA ASN A 38 22.01 23.08 12.46
C ASN A 38 22.17 22.12 11.26
N PRO A 39 23.41 21.86 10.79
CA PRO A 39 23.69 21.58 9.38
C PRO A 39 24.05 20.11 9.08
N CYS A 40 24.07 19.78 7.78
CA CYS A 40 24.39 18.49 7.11
C CYS A 40 23.29 17.43 7.22
N ASP A 41 22.66 16.94 6.15
CA ASP A 41 23.22 16.61 4.83
C ASP A 41 22.32 17.14 3.69
N GLU A 42 22.97 17.78 2.73
CA GLU A 42 22.36 18.48 1.60
C GLU A 42 22.50 17.61 0.35
N ARG A 43 21.59 16.65 0.17
CA ARG A 43 21.30 16.08 -1.15
C ARG A 43 19.83 16.25 -1.50
N SER A 44 19.62 17.45 -2.01
CA SER A 44 18.43 17.99 -2.64
C SER A 44 17.79 17.06 -3.69
N ARG A 45 16.45 17.08 -3.64
CA ARG A 45 15.52 17.16 -4.77
C ARG A 45 15.42 15.92 -5.67
N SER A 46 14.35 15.16 -5.45
CA SER A 46 13.24 15.10 -6.43
C SER A 46 12.15 14.13 -5.95
N TYR A 47 11.33 14.55 -5.00
CA TYR A 47 10.10 13.82 -4.67
C TYR A 47 8.94 14.82 -4.63
N ALA A 48 8.53 15.25 -5.82
CA ALA A 48 7.33 16.04 -6.00
C ALA A 48 6.24 15.16 -6.61
N LYS A 49 5.33 14.67 -5.76
CA LYS A 49 3.86 14.74 -5.91
C LYS A 49 3.20 13.84 -4.86
N PHE A 50 3.12 14.38 -3.65
CA PHE A 50 2.34 13.84 -2.55
C PHE A 50 0.86 14.08 -2.82
N PHE A 51 0.07 13.02 -2.94
CA PHE A 51 -1.36 13.06 -2.66
C PHE A 51 -1.55 12.65 -1.20
N THR A 52 -1.67 13.64 -0.32
CA THR A 52 -2.16 13.44 1.05
C THR A 52 -3.68 13.38 1.01
N ILE A 53 -4.26 12.25 1.39
CA ILE A 53 -5.60 12.19 1.97
C ILE A 53 -5.45 11.59 3.36
N LYS A 54 -5.83 12.39 4.36
CA LYS A 54 -5.90 12.16 5.82
C LYS A 54 -5.61 10.74 6.36
N GLY A 55 -4.66 10.69 7.29
CA GLY A 55 -4.78 9.91 8.52
C GLY A 55 -3.77 8.78 8.69
N GLU A 56 -2.79 9.03 9.56
CA GLU A 56 -1.84 8.07 10.15
C GLU A 56 -0.70 7.61 9.22
N ALA A 57 0.54 7.74 9.70
CA ALA A 57 1.73 7.35 8.96
C ALA A 57 1.74 5.82 8.81
N MET A 58 1.26 5.34 7.67
CA MET A 58 1.40 3.96 7.26
C MET A 58 2.88 3.68 7.01
N ASP A 59 3.40 2.60 7.58
CA ASP A 59 4.69 2.04 7.19
C ASP A 59 4.63 1.75 5.68
N GLU A 60 5.23 2.61 4.85
CA GLU A 60 5.25 2.40 3.41
C GLU A 60 6.44 1.47 3.10
N TYR A 61 6.14 0.21 2.80
CA TYR A 61 7.18 -0.73 2.38
C TYR A 61 7.71 -0.38 0.99
N VAL A 62 9.03 -0.49 0.83
CA VAL A 62 9.68 -0.24 -0.45
C VAL A 62 9.31 -1.36 -1.42
N THR A 63 8.81 -0.96 -2.59
CA THR A 63 8.50 -1.89 -3.68
C THR A 63 9.39 -1.64 -4.88
N GLU A 64 9.88 -2.72 -5.48
CA GLU A 64 10.75 -2.70 -6.65
C GLU A 64 10.21 -3.66 -7.70
N ILE A 65 10.50 -3.40 -8.98
CA ILE A 65 10.10 -4.26 -10.08
C ILE A 65 11.37 -4.67 -10.83
N GLU A 66 11.63 -5.97 -10.87
CA GLU A 66 12.75 -6.56 -11.60
C GLU A 66 12.19 -7.48 -12.68
N GLY A 67 12.13 -6.98 -13.92
CA GLY A 67 11.53 -7.71 -15.03
C GLY A 67 10.08 -8.11 -14.74
N ASN A 68 9.83 -9.42 -14.60
CA ASN A 68 8.50 -9.94 -14.34
C ASN A 68 8.17 -10.14 -12.86
N LYS A 69 9.14 -9.98 -11.95
CA LYS A 69 8.91 -10.08 -10.50
C LYS A 69 8.73 -8.70 -9.86
N GLY A 70 7.83 -8.62 -8.89
CA GLY A 70 7.75 -7.50 -7.95
C GLY A 70 8.43 -7.90 -6.63
N ILE A 71 9.16 -7.00 -6.00
CA ILE A 71 9.84 -7.24 -4.74
C ILE A 71 9.26 -6.27 -3.71
N ILE A 72 8.91 -6.79 -2.53
CA ILE A 72 8.46 -5.98 -1.40
C ILE A 72 9.49 -6.14 -0.29
N ARG A 73 10.17 -5.05 0.05
CA ARG A 73 11.10 -5.03 1.19
C ARG A 73 10.36 -4.56 2.43
N VAL A 74 10.17 -5.50 3.34
CA VAL A 74 9.51 -5.24 4.62
C VAL A 74 10.55 -4.74 5.60
N THR A 75 10.27 -3.59 6.21
CA THR A 75 11.13 -2.96 7.22
C THR A 75 10.38 -2.87 8.53
N GLY A 76 11.03 -3.23 9.63
CA GLY A 76 10.38 -3.31 10.94
C GLY A 76 9.63 -4.64 11.13
N ASP A 77 8.86 -4.73 12.22
CA ASP A 77 8.22 -5.96 12.64
C ASP A 77 6.83 -6.18 12.01
N LEU A 78 6.52 -7.44 11.72
CA LEU A 78 5.21 -7.87 11.21
C LEU A 78 4.35 -8.43 12.35
N ASP A 79 4.10 -7.60 13.35
CA ASP A 79 3.44 -7.97 14.60
C ASP A 79 2.13 -7.19 14.89
N SER A 80 1.80 -6.19 14.07
CA SER A 80 0.65 -5.32 14.29
C SER A 80 -0.30 -5.33 13.09
N GLU A 81 -1.53 -4.87 13.32
CA GLU A 81 -2.50 -4.67 12.26
C GLU A 81 -1.99 -3.66 11.22
N THR A 82 -1.32 -2.59 11.67
CA THR A 82 -0.75 -1.55 10.82
C THR A 82 0.32 -2.10 9.89
N SER A 83 1.30 -2.84 10.43
CA SER A 83 2.39 -3.43 9.63
C SER A 83 1.89 -4.52 8.69
N GLY A 84 0.85 -5.26 9.09
CA GLY A 84 0.15 -6.19 8.21
C GLY A 84 -0.66 -5.52 7.09
N GLU A 85 -1.29 -4.37 7.36
CA GLU A 85 -2.05 -3.62 6.37
C GLU A 85 -1.14 -2.92 5.36
N ALA A 86 -0.01 -2.37 5.82
CA ALA A 86 1.07 -1.89 4.96
C ALA A 86 1.50 -2.95 3.93
N LEU A 87 1.64 -4.22 4.37
CA LEU A 87 2.05 -5.31 3.49
C LEU A 87 0.98 -5.58 2.44
N ARG A 88 -0.29 -5.57 2.86
CA ARG A 88 -1.43 -5.75 1.94
C ARG A 88 -1.45 -4.66 0.87
N GLN A 89 -1.20 -3.41 1.25
CA GLN A 89 -1.22 -2.29 0.32
C GLN A 89 -0.08 -2.36 -0.69
N ALA A 90 1.15 -2.60 -0.22
CA ALA A 90 2.32 -2.79 -1.09
C ALA A 90 2.09 -3.96 -2.08
N PHE A 91 1.54 -5.07 -1.58
CA PHE A 91 1.18 -6.23 -2.41
C PHE A 91 0.13 -5.87 -3.47
N ASN A 92 -0.97 -5.24 -3.07
CA ASN A 92 -2.03 -4.85 -4.00
C ASN A 92 -1.49 -3.90 -5.08
N GLY A 93 -0.60 -2.97 -4.73
CA GLY A 93 0.04 -2.07 -5.69
C GLY A 93 0.80 -2.82 -6.78
N LEU A 94 1.59 -3.85 -6.43
CA LEU A 94 2.29 -4.67 -7.42
C LEU A 94 1.34 -5.60 -8.19
N TYR A 95 0.35 -6.17 -7.50
CA TYR A 95 -0.63 -7.08 -8.08
C TYR A 95 -1.50 -6.35 -9.13
N ASP A 96 -1.94 -5.13 -8.84
CA ASP A 96 -2.76 -4.30 -9.74
C ASP A 96 -1.95 -3.82 -10.96
N GLN A 97 -0.63 -3.71 -10.82
CA GLN A 97 0.31 -3.51 -11.92
C GLN A 97 0.56 -4.78 -12.76
N GLY A 98 -0.18 -5.87 -12.50
CA GLY A 98 -0.12 -7.11 -13.26
C GLY A 98 1.01 -8.06 -12.83
N LYS A 99 1.73 -7.77 -11.74
CA LYS A 99 2.75 -8.69 -11.24
C LYS A 99 2.10 -9.93 -10.65
N ARG A 100 2.54 -11.10 -11.12
CA ARG A 100 2.06 -12.42 -10.65
C ARG A 100 3.17 -13.23 -9.99
N THR A 101 4.41 -12.81 -10.09
CA THR A 101 5.52 -13.29 -9.25
C THR A 101 5.89 -12.17 -8.30
N ILE A 102 5.73 -12.39 -6.99
CA ILE A 102 6.06 -11.40 -5.97
C ILE A 102 7.00 -12.04 -4.95
N VAL A 103 8.10 -11.35 -4.63
CA VAL A 103 9.09 -11.76 -3.64
C VAL A 103 8.95 -10.89 -2.41
N LEU A 104 8.84 -11.51 -1.24
CA LEU A 104 8.93 -10.82 0.05
C LEU A 104 10.36 -10.88 0.57
N ASP A 105 10.96 -9.72 0.76
CA ASP A 105 12.21 -9.60 1.50
C ASP A 105 11.91 -9.27 2.96
N LEU A 106 12.06 -10.28 3.80
CA LEU A 106 11.85 -10.21 5.25
C LEU A 106 13.18 -10.16 6.03
N SER A 107 14.29 -9.88 5.36
CA SER A 107 15.62 -9.86 6.00
C SER A 107 15.76 -8.85 7.15
N ASN A 108 14.97 -7.77 7.12
CA ASN A 108 14.93 -6.74 8.15
C ASN A 108 13.80 -6.92 9.18
N VAL A 109 13.07 -8.03 9.14
CA VAL A 109 11.99 -8.34 10.09
C VAL A 109 12.58 -9.18 11.21
N GLN A 110 12.44 -8.72 12.46
CA GLN A 110 12.93 -9.45 13.62
C GLN A 110 11.81 -10.26 14.29
N ILE A 111 10.60 -9.70 14.32
CA ILE A 111 9.43 -10.29 14.95
C ILE A 111 8.31 -10.44 13.92
N ILE A 112 7.66 -11.60 13.94
CA ILE A 112 6.42 -11.85 13.21
C ILE A 112 5.44 -12.63 14.08
N ASN A 113 4.15 -12.30 13.99
CA ASN A 113 3.09 -13.01 14.72
C ASN A 113 1.93 -13.41 13.80
N SER A 114 0.79 -13.79 14.39
CA SER A 114 -0.41 -14.21 13.66
C SER A 114 -0.95 -13.15 12.69
N TYR A 115 -0.82 -11.85 12.99
CA TYR A 115 -1.24 -10.78 12.08
C TYR A 115 -0.38 -10.76 10.82
N GLY A 116 0.95 -10.75 10.98
CA GLY A 116 1.90 -10.79 9.88
C GLY A 116 1.74 -12.05 9.02
N ILE A 117 1.72 -13.23 9.66
CA ILE A 117 1.54 -14.50 8.97
C ILE A 117 0.20 -14.56 8.22
N GLY A 118 -0.88 -14.06 8.83
CA GLY A 118 -2.19 -13.99 8.19
C GLY A 118 -2.17 -13.18 6.90
N LYS A 119 -1.44 -12.06 6.88
CA LYS A 119 -1.30 -11.19 5.71
C LYS A 119 -0.38 -11.81 4.64
N VAL A 120 0.70 -12.49 5.02
CA VAL A 120 1.53 -13.28 4.08
C VAL A 120 0.70 -14.37 3.40
N LEU A 121 -0.10 -15.12 4.17
CA LEU A 121 -0.98 -16.16 3.63
C LEU A 121 -2.09 -15.60 2.74
N MET A 122 -2.59 -14.40 3.04
CA MET A 122 -3.53 -13.69 2.17
C MET A 122 -2.90 -13.39 0.81
N CYS A 123 -1.67 -12.85 0.79
CA CYS A 123 -0.91 -12.58 -0.43
C CYS A 123 -0.70 -13.88 -1.24
N TYR A 124 -0.30 -14.96 -0.56
CA TYR A 124 -0.10 -16.27 -1.18
C TYR A 124 -1.37 -16.79 -1.84
N LYS A 125 -2.49 -16.80 -1.11
CA LYS A 125 -3.79 -17.26 -1.63
C LYS A 125 -4.22 -16.44 -2.84
N ARG A 126 -4.04 -15.12 -2.76
CA ARG A 126 -4.41 -14.20 -3.83
C ARG A 126 -3.63 -14.47 -5.11
N LEU A 127 -2.30 -14.62 -5.04
CA LEU A 127 -1.50 -14.97 -6.21
C LEU A 127 -1.82 -16.36 -6.74
N LYS A 128 -1.97 -17.34 -5.86
CA LYS A 128 -2.27 -18.72 -6.25
C LYS A 128 -3.59 -18.84 -7.03
N SER A 129 -4.61 -18.05 -6.67
CA SER A 129 -5.87 -17.99 -7.40
C SER A 129 -5.73 -17.55 -8.86
N ASP A 130 -4.68 -16.81 -9.19
CA ASP A 130 -4.38 -16.32 -10.55
C ASP A 130 -3.13 -16.98 -11.14
N ASN A 131 -2.81 -18.21 -10.72
CA ASN A 131 -1.63 -18.96 -11.16
C ASN A 131 -0.30 -18.21 -10.96
N GLY A 132 -0.26 -17.25 -10.04
CA GLY A 132 0.93 -16.55 -9.61
C GLY A 132 1.72 -17.30 -8.55
N THR A 133 2.84 -16.72 -8.15
CA THR A 133 3.77 -17.30 -7.16
C THR A 133 4.21 -16.23 -6.17
N LEU A 134 3.97 -16.48 -4.88
CA LEU A 134 4.59 -15.74 -3.80
C LEU A 134 5.89 -16.45 -3.41
N MET A 135 6.98 -15.71 -3.35
CA MET A 135 8.31 -16.17 -2.96
C MET A 135 8.79 -15.39 -1.74
N VAL A 136 9.81 -15.91 -1.06
CA VAL A 136 10.51 -15.20 0.01
C VAL A 136 12.01 -15.15 -0.27
N LYS A 137 12.69 -14.07 0.12
CA LYS A 137 14.15 -14.09 0.23
C LYS A 137 14.59 -15.04 1.36
N PRO A 138 15.86 -15.50 1.39
CA PRO A 138 16.36 -16.35 2.46
C PRO A 138 16.05 -15.76 3.84
N LEU A 139 15.34 -16.54 4.66
CA LEU A 139 14.92 -16.13 6.00
C LEU A 139 16.02 -16.45 7.01
N GLY A 140 16.12 -15.63 8.06
CA GLY A 140 17.03 -15.84 9.18
C GLY A 140 16.31 -15.72 10.53
N GLY A 141 16.97 -16.18 11.59
CA GLY A 141 16.55 -16.00 12.98
C GLY A 141 15.13 -16.50 13.29
N PHE A 142 14.43 -15.76 14.15
CA PHE A 142 13.09 -16.12 14.64
C PHE A 142 12.03 -16.21 13.53
N VAL A 143 12.15 -15.38 12.49
CA VAL A 143 11.24 -15.41 11.34
C VAL A 143 11.35 -16.75 10.61
N LYS A 144 12.58 -17.25 10.39
CA LYS A 144 12.80 -18.56 9.79
C LYS A 144 12.19 -19.68 10.62
N GLU A 145 12.47 -19.71 11.93
CA GLU A 145 11.93 -20.72 12.85
C GLU A 145 10.40 -20.73 12.84
N THR A 146 9.78 -19.54 12.80
CA THR A 146 8.33 -19.40 12.72
C THR A 146 7.78 -19.95 11.41
N PHE A 147 8.44 -19.70 10.28
CA PHE A 147 8.01 -20.22 8.98
C PHE A 147 8.13 -21.75 8.92
N GLU A 148 9.22 -22.32 9.43
CA GLU A 148 9.43 -23.77 9.50
C GLU A 148 8.41 -24.45 10.42
N LEU A 149 8.14 -23.86 11.59
CA LEU A 149 7.14 -24.37 12.54
C LEU A 149 5.74 -24.42 11.91
N LEU A 150 5.40 -23.42 11.09
CA LEU A 150 4.12 -23.31 10.39
C LEU A 150 4.11 -24.00 9.02
N MET A 151 5.20 -24.67 8.64
CA MET A 151 5.40 -25.32 7.34
C MET A 151 5.22 -24.39 6.13
N LEU A 152 5.48 -23.08 6.31
CA LEU A 152 5.40 -22.08 5.24
C LEU A 152 6.59 -22.17 4.29
N ASP A 153 7.72 -22.69 4.74
CA ASP A 153 8.90 -23.02 3.94
C ASP A 153 8.58 -23.98 2.79
N LYS A 154 7.59 -24.87 2.97
CA LYS A 154 7.13 -25.82 1.93
C LYS A 154 6.14 -25.19 0.96
N LEU A 155 5.49 -24.10 1.36
CA LEU A 155 4.47 -23.41 0.56
C LEU A 155 5.05 -22.28 -0.28
N LEU A 156 6.10 -21.63 0.24
CA LEU A 156 6.70 -20.42 -0.31
C LEU A 156 8.12 -20.75 -0.80
N PRO A 157 8.35 -20.84 -2.12
CA PRO A 157 9.69 -21.03 -2.65
C PRO A 157 10.61 -19.85 -2.30
N VAL A 158 11.90 -20.15 -2.16
CA VAL A 158 12.94 -19.17 -1.86
C VAL A 158 13.49 -18.58 -3.17
N ASP A 159 13.55 -17.25 -3.29
CA ASP A 159 14.21 -16.53 -4.39
C ASP A 159 15.66 -16.23 -3.97
N GLU A 160 16.63 -16.93 -4.57
CA GLU A 160 18.07 -16.73 -4.32
C GLU A 160 18.53 -15.31 -4.66
#